data_AF-A0A920LNK2-F1
#
_entry.id   AF-A0A920LNK2-F1
#
_cell.length_a   1.000
_cell.length_b   1.000
_cell.length_c   1.000
_cell.angle_alpha   90.00
_cell.angle_beta   90.00
_cell.angle_gamma   90.00
#
_symmetry.space_group_name_H-M   'P 1'
#
loop_
_entity.id
_entity.type
_entity.pdbx_description
1 polymer ?
#
loop_
_entity_poly.entity_id
_entity_poly.type
_entity_poly.pdbx_seq_one_letter_code
_entity_poly.pdbx_strand_id
1 'polypeptide(L)'
;MTISDADQLPALADLAGSALALWDVPEGARLQLINLSENATYLVEAAGGCRSVLRLHREGYHSRRAIECELAWMTALDSDGGVATPRPLAGRDGALIQSHGTSALPPRHLVMFEWLEGAEPDPDDDLVEPFRQLGGIAARAHLHVTRWQLPDGFERLVWDDESVFGPSPNWGDWRDGPGVDARVREVLEPAETLVRDRLAAYGRGAARYGLIHADMRLANLLIDGGDTRLIDFDDCGFGWFMYDFAAGISFMEEHPQVPALREAWLDGYRAVRPLDREDEVEIDSFHHAAPHGAPRLDRLACRHRSRALAGTAFRRRYGAAGRGLSGTVRLMAAAGLTPDEIRGHLAMLGFSALVAGSFSLGAIVANDIAPQAITAARFVFATIVMGMVAALQRDLRPEYLSQPWRYFVLGGLFTFYFVLMFEGLKTANPVSAAAVFTLMPLMSAVFGWWLLRQVTTSRMALALGIAACGALWVIFRGDLAAMMTFDIGRGEMIYFFGCIAHALYTPMVRKLNQGEGAAVFTFGMLVAGSLILVVVGFDDIRATDWTALPAMVWITIGYLTLFSTSSSFFLLQYATLRLPSAKVMAYSYLTPAWVMLWEIGFGSVLPPAPVLLGIGATVIALLMMLRNET
;
A
#
# COMPACT_ATOMS: atom_id res chain seq x y z
N MET A 1 -13.37 24.90 -14.22
CA MET A 1 -12.86 25.28 -12.88
C MET A 1 -12.53 23.96 -12.18
N THR A 2 -11.26 23.59 -12.12
CA THR A 2 -10.83 22.25 -11.66
C THR A 2 -10.97 22.18 -10.15
N ILE A 3 -11.88 21.35 -9.66
CA ILE A 3 -12.10 21.09 -8.23
C ILE A 3 -10.85 20.38 -7.68
N SER A 4 -10.37 20.81 -6.51
CA SER A 4 -9.23 20.16 -5.87
C SER A 4 -9.58 18.72 -5.45
N ASP A 5 -8.59 17.84 -5.40
CA ASP A 5 -8.78 16.42 -5.06
C ASP A 5 -9.41 16.21 -3.66
N ALA A 6 -9.23 17.16 -2.76
CA ALA A 6 -9.80 17.16 -1.41
C ALA A 6 -11.30 17.50 -1.39
N ASP A 7 -11.81 18.18 -2.42
CA ASP A 7 -13.19 18.67 -2.51
C ASP A 7 -14.09 17.74 -3.36
N GLN A 8 -13.51 16.78 -4.09
CA GLN A 8 -14.27 15.88 -4.98
C GLN A 8 -15.22 14.93 -4.25
N LEU A 9 -14.82 14.30 -3.13
CA LEU A 9 -15.68 13.30 -2.49
C LEU A 9 -16.92 13.87 -1.80
N PRO A 10 -16.85 15.00 -1.07
CA PRO A 10 -18.06 15.63 -0.56
C PRO A 10 -19.05 15.98 -1.68
N ALA A 11 -18.54 16.42 -2.83
CA ALA A 11 -19.37 16.77 -3.98
C ALA A 11 -19.99 15.53 -4.66
N LEU A 12 -19.25 14.42 -4.76
CA LEU A 12 -19.77 13.14 -5.26
C LEU A 12 -20.85 12.55 -4.33
N ALA A 13 -20.65 12.66 -3.01
CA ALA A 13 -21.64 12.20 -2.04
C ALA A 13 -22.92 13.04 -2.08
N ASP A 14 -22.81 14.35 -2.27
CA ASP A 14 -23.95 15.25 -2.47
C ASP A 14 -24.71 14.88 -3.76
N LEU A 15 -23.98 14.68 -4.86
CA LEU A 15 -24.54 14.25 -6.14
C LEU A 15 -25.28 12.91 -6.04
N ALA A 16 -24.67 11.90 -5.40
CA ALA A 16 -25.30 10.61 -5.18
C ALA A 16 -26.57 10.75 -4.32
N GLY A 17 -26.51 11.56 -3.27
CA GLY A 17 -27.63 11.81 -2.35
C GLY A 17 -28.82 12.49 -3.03
N SER A 18 -28.58 13.54 -3.80
CA SER A 18 -29.65 14.25 -4.51
C SER A 18 -30.23 13.44 -5.66
N ALA A 19 -29.39 12.61 -6.32
CA ALA A 19 -29.83 11.75 -7.42
C ALA A 19 -30.73 10.59 -6.98
N LEU A 20 -30.74 10.18 -5.70
CA LEU A 20 -31.61 9.08 -5.23
C LEU A 20 -33.10 9.33 -5.51
N ALA A 21 -33.53 10.59 -5.57
CA ALA A 21 -34.91 10.95 -5.90
C ALA A 21 -35.33 10.52 -7.33
N LEU A 22 -34.36 10.23 -8.20
CA LEU A 22 -34.59 9.74 -9.55
C LEU A 22 -35.05 8.28 -9.59
N TRP A 23 -34.96 7.53 -8.49
CA TRP A 23 -35.41 6.15 -8.38
C TRP A 23 -36.49 5.98 -7.31
N ASP A 24 -37.16 4.82 -7.34
CA ASP A 24 -38.16 4.45 -6.34
C ASP A 24 -37.53 3.78 -5.10
N VAL A 25 -36.64 4.51 -4.43
CA VAL A 25 -35.99 4.06 -3.20
C VAL A 25 -36.82 4.54 -1.99
N PRO A 26 -37.05 3.70 -0.95
CA PRO A 26 -37.79 4.13 0.23
C PRO A 26 -37.17 5.34 0.94
N GLU A 27 -38.02 6.16 1.56
CA GLU A 27 -37.57 7.33 2.32
C GLU A 27 -36.57 6.97 3.42
N GLY A 28 -35.58 7.83 3.63
CA GLY A 28 -34.52 7.62 4.63
C GLY A 28 -33.42 6.66 4.19
N ALA A 29 -33.32 6.36 2.89
CA ALA A 29 -32.21 5.60 2.30
C ALA A 29 -30.85 6.19 2.69
N ARG A 30 -29.91 5.30 2.99
CA ARG A 30 -28.54 5.61 3.37
C ARG A 30 -27.59 5.24 2.25
N LEU A 31 -26.68 6.15 1.95
CA LEU A 31 -25.58 5.92 1.01
C LEU A 31 -24.31 5.59 1.76
N GLN A 32 -23.63 4.53 1.32
CA GLN A 32 -22.30 4.18 1.75
C GLN A 32 -21.41 4.01 0.52
N LEU A 33 -20.34 4.80 0.41
CA LEU A 33 -19.34 4.59 -0.63
C LEU A 33 -18.68 3.23 -0.40
N ILE A 34 -18.76 2.32 -1.38
CA ILE A 34 -18.16 0.99 -1.32
C ILE A 34 -16.89 0.90 -2.16
N ASN A 35 -16.84 1.58 -3.31
CA ASN A 35 -15.66 1.65 -4.15
C ASN A 35 -15.55 3.04 -4.78
N LEU A 36 -14.32 3.53 -4.91
CA LEU A 36 -14.00 4.67 -5.76
C LEU A 36 -12.78 4.24 -6.59
N SER A 37 -12.95 4.19 -7.91
CA SER A 37 -11.87 3.87 -8.85
C SER A 37 -12.13 4.71 -10.09
N GLU A 38 -12.33 4.13 -11.27
CA GLU A 38 -12.80 4.90 -12.42
C GLU A 38 -14.15 5.56 -12.08
N ASN A 39 -15.06 4.79 -11.50
CA ASN A 39 -16.37 5.26 -11.05
C ASN A 39 -16.47 5.36 -9.53
N ALA A 40 -17.44 6.15 -9.05
CA ALA A 40 -17.80 6.16 -7.63
C ALA A 40 -19.04 5.27 -7.43
N THR A 41 -18.90 4.23 -6.61
CA THR A 41 -19.94 3.22 -6.39
C THR A 41 -20.42 3.27 -4.94
N TYR A 42 -21.72 3.42 -4.76
CA TYR A 42 -22.37 3.53 -3.46
C TYR A 42 -23.35 2.37 -3.23
N LEU A 43 -23.28 1.75 -2.07
CA LEU A 43 -24.37 0.94 -1.54
C LEU A 43 -25.51 1.88 -1.09
N VAL A 44 -26.71 1.59 -1.54
CA VAL A 44 -27.97 2.21 -1.11
C VAL A 44 -28.69 1.22 -0.22
N GLU A 45 -28.89 1.56 1.05
CA GLU A 45 -29.68 0.74 1.99
C GLU A 45 -30.90 1.53 2.46
N ALA A 46 -32.07 0.91 2.43
CA ALA A 46 -33.30 1.49 2.95
C ALA A 46 -34.05 0.51 3.87
N ALA A 47 -35.09 1.00 4.55
CA ALA A 47 -35.91 0.18 5.43
C ALA A 47 -36.53 -1.02 4.69
N GLY A 48 -36.80 -2.11 5.42
CA GLY A 48 -37.38 -3.32 4.83
C GLY A 48 -36.37 -4.21 4.07
N GLY A 49 -35.07 -3.99 4.24
CA GLY A 49 -34.03 -4.82 3.61
C GLY A 49 -33.75 -4.49 2.15
N CYS A 50 -34.27 -3.36 1.65
CA CYS A 50 -33.99 -2.89 0.30
C CYS A 50 -32.52 -2.49 0.18
N ARG A 51 -31.81 -3.15 -0.75
CA ARG A 51 -30.41 -2.88 -1.09
C ARG A 51 -30.25 -2.75 -2.60
N SER A 52 -29.48 -1.76 -3.02
CA SER A 52 -29.08 -1.56 -4.41
C SER A 52 -27.71 -0.90 -4.48
N VAL A 53 -27.10 -0.90 -5.66
CA VAL A 53 -25.77 -0.32 -5.89
C VAL A 53 -25.89 0.81 -6.90
N LEU A 54 -25.53 2.03 -6.51
CA LEU A 54 -25.53 3.21 -7.36
C LEU A 54 -24.12 3.49 -7.87
N ARG A 55 -23.90 3.43 -9.19
CA ARG A 55 -22.66 3.82 -9.86
C ARG A 55 -22.79 5.22 -10.44
N LEU A 56 -21.85 6.10 -10.11
CA LEU A 56 -21.65 7.41 -10.71
C LEU A 56 -20.47 7.31 -11.68
N HIS A 57 -20.72 7.46 -12.97
CA HIS A 57 -19.68 7.32 -13.98
C HIS A 57 -18.68 8.49 -13.95
N ARG A 58 -17.41 8.19 -14.23
CA ARG A 58 -16.37 9.20 -14.44
C ARG A 58 -16.72 10.09 -15.62
N GLU A 59 -16.45 11.38 -15.48
CA GLU A 59 -16.55 12.29 -16.61
C GLU A 59 -15.46 11.95 -17.64
N GLY A 60 -15.85 11.85 -18.92
CA GLY A 60 -14.93 11.61 -20.03
C GLY A 60 -14.41 10.17 -20.17
N TYR A 61 -14.86 9.22 -19.35
CA TYR A 61 -14.45 7.81 -19.47
C TYR A 61 -15.32 7.03 -20.47
N HIS A 62 -16.64 7.12 -20.33
CA HIS A 62 -17.59 6.53 -21.26
C HIS A 62 -18.59 7.57 -21.76
N SER A 63 -18.88 7.50 -23.06
CA SER A 63 -20.04 8.20 -23.61
C SER A 63 -21.32 7.56 -23.06
N ARG A 64 -22.44 8.30 -23.09
CA ARG A 64 -23.76 7.72 -22.79
C ARG A 64 -24.02 6.47 -23.62
N ARG A 65 -23.62 6.49 -24.91
CA ARG A 65 -23.83 5.36 -25.82
C ARG A 65 -23.05 4.12 -25.39
N ALA A 66 -21.81 4.30 -24.92
CA ALA A 66 -21.01 3.19 -24.42
C ALA A 66 -21.59 2.54 -23.15
N ILE A 67 -22.24 3.34 -22.28
CA ILE A 67 -22.98 2.82 -21.12
C ILE A 67 -24.25 2.08 -21.57
N GLU A 68 -24.98 2.60 -22.57
CA GLU A 68 -26.15 1.89 -23.14
C GLU A 68 -25.74 0.52 -23.71
N CYS A 69 -24.58 0.45 -24.36
CA CYS A 69 -24.05 -0.79 -24.93
C CYS A 69 -23.62 -1.80 -23.85
N GLU A 70 -22.99 -1.34 -22.75
CA GLU A 70 -22.70 -2.16 -21.57
C GLU A 70 -23.98 -2.78 -21.01
N LEU A 71 -24.98 -1.95 -20.71
CA LEU A 71 -26.24 -2.42 -20.12
C LEU A 71 -27.02 -3.35 -21.07
N ALA A 72 -26.96 -3.09 -22.38
CA ALA A 72 -27.58 -3.97 -23.38
C ALA A 72 -26.92 -5.36 -23.39
N TRP A 73 -25.59 -5.43 -23.29
CA TRP A 73 -24.89 -6.71 -23.26
C TRP A 73 -25.13 -7.45 -21.95
N MET A 74 -25.06 -6.77 -20.80
CA MET A 74 -25.38 -7.36 -19.49
C MET A 74 -26.79 -7.98 -19.48
N THR A 75 -27.77 -7.23 -19.98
CA THR A 75 -29.17 -7.70 -20.05
C THR A 75 -29.30 -8.93 -20.95
N ALA A 76 -28.63 -8.94 -22.11
CA ALA A 76 -28.65 -10.07 -23.03
C ALA A 76 -27.92 -11.30 -22.47
N LEU A 77 -26.84 -11.12 -21.72
CA LEU A 77 -26.13 -12.21 -21.04
C LEU A 77 -27.00 -12.87 -19.97
N ASP A 78 -27.76 -12.09 -19.21
CA ASP A 78 -28.68 -12.59 -18.19
C ASP A 78 -29.87 -13.32 -18.81
N SER A 79 -30.47 -12.77 -19.87
CA SER A 79 -31.66 -13.36 -20.50
C SER A 79 -31.36 -14.57 -21.40
N ASP A 80 -30.29 -14.48 -22.20
CA ASP A 80 -30.04 -15.40 -23.33
C ASP A 80 -28.69 -16.13 -23.18
N GLY A 81 -27.74 -15.56 -22.46
CA GLY A 81 -26.38 -16.07 -22.30
C GLY A 81 -26.19 -17.06 -21.14
N GLY A 82 -27.15 -17.15 -20.21
CA GLY A 82 -27.02 -17.99 -19.02
C GLY A 82 -25.90 -17.53 -18.07
N VAL A 83 -25.61 -16.24 -18.07
CA VAL A 83 -24.65 -15.60 -17.15
C VAL A 83 -25.42 -14.60 -16.30
N ALA A 84 -25.54 -14.89 -15.01
CA ALA A 84 -26.20 -13.99 -14.08
C ALA A 84 -25.40 -12.67 -13.99
N THR A 85 -26.04 -11.56 -14.35
CA THR A 85 -25.45 -10.21 -14.23
C THR A 85 -26.28 -9.35 -13.28
N PRO A 86 -25.68 -8.34 -12.61
CA PRO A 86 -26.46 -7.40 -11.82
C PRO A 86 -27.45 -6.64 -12.70
N ARG A 87 -28.76 -6.82 -12.48
CA ARG A 87 -29.77 -6.15 -13.29
C ARG A 87 -29.79 -4.64 -13.02
N PRO A 88 -29.75 -3.78 -14.06
CA PRO A 88 -29.90 -2.35 -13.89
C PRO A 88 -31.36 -1.99 -13.55
N LEU A 89 -31.54 -1.04 -12.64
CA LEU A 89 -32.82 -0.58 -12.12
C LEU A 89 -33.19 0.75 -12.78
N ALA A 90 -34.37 0.77 -13.43
CA ALA A 90 -34.90 1.96 -14.09
C ALA A 90 -35.23 3.06 -13.08
N GLY A 91 -34.95 4.31 -13.47
CA GLY A 91 -35.43 5.48 -12.77
C GLY A 91 -36.95 5.65 -12.88
N ARG A 92 -37.48 6.65 -12.18
CA ARG A 92 -38.91 7.02 -12.20
C ARG A 92 -39.39 7.45 -13.59
N ASP A 93 -38.48 7.88 -14.45
CA ASP A 93 -38.73 8.22 -15.86
C ASP A 93 -38.67 7.00 -16.80
N GLY A 94 -38.40 5.81 -16.27
CA GLY A 94 -38.27 4.56 -17.03
C GLY A 94 -36.90 4.35 -17.69
N ALA A 95 -35.97 5.31 -17.61
CA ALA A 95 -34.64 5.18 -18.19
C ALA A 95 -33.66 4.49 -17.23
N LEU A 96 -32.79 3.62 -17.77
CA LEU A 96 -31.74 2.95 -16.99
C LEU A 96 -30.56 3.88 -16.66
N ILE A 97 -30.28 4.83 -17.54
CA ILE A 97 -29.21 5.82 -17.36
C ILE A 97 -29.82 7.15 -17.00
N GLN A 98 -29.51 7.60 -15.79
CA GLN A 98 -29.91 8.90 -15.29
C GLN A 98 -28.79 9.93 -15.54
N SER A 99 -29.15 11.21 -15.61
CA SER A 99 -28.19 12.31 -15.62
C SER A 99 -28.53 13.29 -14.53
N HIS A 100 -27.58 13.56 -13.64
CA HIS A 100 -27.78 14.46 -12.52
C HIS A 100 -26.50 15.24 -12.25
N GLY A 101 -26.64 16.51 -11.88
CA GLY A 101 -25.56 17.41 -11.50
C GLY A 101 -25.94 18.20 -10.26
N THR A 102 -24.96 18.81 -9.61
CA THR A 102 -25.17 19.71 -8.47
C THR A 102 -24.61 21.09 -8.78
N SER A 103 -24.74 22.04 -7.85
CA SER A 103 -24.05 23.33 -7.99
C SER A 103 -22.52 23.19 -7.97
N ALA A 104 -22.00 22.10 -7.41
CA ALA A 104 -20.57 21.84 -7.29
C ALA A 104 -20.02 20.94 -8.41
N LEU A 105 -20.83 20.02 -8.95
CA LEU A 105 -20.40 19.09 -10.01
C LEU A 105 -21.27 19.20 -11.25
N PRO A 106 -20.66 19.19 -12.46
CA PRO A 106 -21.43 19.08 -13.70
C PRO A 106 -22.22 17.77 -13.71
N PRO A 107 -23.26 17.68 -14.57
CA PRO A 107 -24.04 16.46 -14.71
C PRO A 107 -23.16 15.24 -15.04
N ARG A 108 -23.38 14.15 -14.31
CA ARG A 108 -22.77 12.84 -14.59
C ARG A 108 -23.83 11.82 -14.98
N HIS A 109 -23.40 10.77 -15.67
CA HIS A 109 -24.24 9.60 -15.90
C HIS A 109 -24.26 8.72 -14.65
N LEU A 110 -25.45 8.23 -14.29
CA LEU A 110 -25.66 7.38 -13.13
C LEU A 110 -26.49 6.16 -13.52
N VAL A 111 -26.12 5.00 -12.97
CA VAL A 111 -26.87 3.75 -13.13
C VAL A 111 -27.01 3.09 -11.76
N MET A 112 -28.20 2.59 -11.45
CA MET A 112 -28.44 1.80 -10.25
C MET A 112 -28.60 0.34 -10.64
N PHE A 113 -28.02 -0.56 -9.86
CA PHE A 113 -28.07 -2.01 -10.03
C PHE A 113 -28.71 -2.66 -8.81
N GLU A 114 -29.28 -3.84 -8.99
CA GLU A 114 -29.71 -4.67 -7.86
C GLU A 114 -28.52 -5.08 -6.99
N TRP A 115 -28.81 -5.40 -5.73
CA TRP A 115 -27.81 -5.98 -4.82
C TRP A 115 -27.64 -7.48 -5.12
N LEU A 116 -26.40 -7.92 -5.29
CA LEU A 116 -26.06 -9.33 -5.35
C LEU A 116 -25.41 -9.75 -4.02
N GLU A 117 -25.89 -10.86 -3.46
CA GLU A 117 -25.25 -11.48 -2.30
C GLU A 117 -23.94 -12.16 -2.69
N GLY A 118 -23.00 -12.17 -1.74
CA GLY A 118 -21.70 -12.81 -1.86
C GLY A 118 -20.57 -11.97 -1.27
N ALA A 119 -19.38 -12.57 -1.21
CA ALA A 119 -18.17 -11.91 -0.74
C ALA A 119 -17.06 -11.96 -1.81
N GLU A 120 -16.24 -10.91 -1.85
CA GLU A 120 -14.99 -10.89 -2.60
C GLU A 120 -14.07 -11.99 -2.05
N PRO A 121 -13.56 -12.91 -2.90
CA PRO A 121 -12.61 -13.93 -2.47
C PRO A 121 -11.20 -13.34 -2.25
N ASP A 122 -10.44 -13.89 -1.30
CA ASP A 122 -9.05 -13.49 -1.05
C ASP A 122 -8.08 -14.30 -1.96
N PRO A 123 -6.98 -13.70 -2.46
CA PRO A 123 -5.97 -14.42 -3.25
C PRO A 123 -5.41 -15.70 -2.60
N ASP A 124 -5.41 -15.77 -1.25
CA ASP A 124 -4.90 -16.91 -0.49
C ASP A 124 -5.96 -18.01 -0.24
N ASP A 125 -7.23 -17.79 -0.63
CA ASP A 125 -8.29 -18.80 -0.53
C ASP A 125 -8.06 -19.98 -1.52
N ASP A 126 -8.85 -21.05 -1.40
CA ASP A 126 -8.91 -22.09 -2.43
C ASP A 126 -9.77 -21.62 -3.61
N LEU A 127 -9.11 -21.08 -4.63
CA LEU A 127 -9.75 -20.46 -5.79
C LEU A 127 -9.98 -21.43 -6.96
N VAL A 128 -9.65 -22.72 -6.81
CA VAL A 128 -9.74 -23.70 -7.91
C VAL A 128 -11.17 -23.85 -8.43
N GLU A 129 -12.14 -24.07 -7.54
CA GLU A 129 -13.55 -24.18 -7.95
C GLU A 129 -14.12 -22.84 -8.45
N PRO A 130 -13.88 -21.70 -7.79
CA PRO A 130 -14.23 -20.39 -8.35
C PRO A 130 -13.70 -20.14 -9.76
N PHE A 131 -12.43 -20.45 -10.03
CA PHE A 131 -11.85 -20.26 -11.37
C PHE A 131 -12.41 -21.23 -12.41
N ARG A 132 -12.77 -22.46 -12.00
CA ARG A 132 -13.51 -23.38 -12.88
C ARG A 132 -14.86 -22.80 -13.28
N GLN A 133 -15.61 -22.25 -12.33
CA GLN A 133 -16.89 -21.60 -12.64
C GLN A 133 -16.70 -20.35 -13.49
N LEU A 134 -15.67 -19.54 -13.20
CA LEU A 134 -15.31 -18.35 -13.96
C LEU A 134 -14.98 -18.68 -15.43
N GLY A 135 -14.26 -19.77 -15.69
CA GLY A 135 -14.00 -20.27 -17.04
C GLY A 135 -15.28 -20.64 -17.79
N GLY A 136 -16.23 -21.29 -17.10
CA GLY A 136 -17.55 -21.58 -17.65
C GLY A 136 -18.38 -20.31 -17.93
N ILE A 137 -18.29 -19.29 -17.08
CA ILE A 137 -18.94 -17.99 -17.26
C ILE A 137 -18.37 -17.28 -18.49
N ALA A 138 -17.04 -17.19 -18.61
CA ALA A 138 -16.36 -16.61 -19.76
C ALA A 138 -16.75 -17.34 -21.06
N ALA A 139 -16.75 -18.67 -21.07
CA ALA A 139 -17.15 -19.45 -22.24
C ALA A 139 -18.60 -19.19 -22.67
N ARG A 140 -19.54 -19.04 -21.72
CA ARG A 140 -20.93 -18.68 -22.01
C ARG A 140 -21.03 -17.28 -22.61
N ALA A 141 -20.33 -16.30 -22.04
CA ALA A 141 -20.28 -14.93 -22.57
C ALA A 141 -19.69 -14.89 -23.99
N HIS A 142 -18.58 -15.59 -24.23
CA HIS A 142 -17.95 -15.67 -25.56
C HIS A 142 -18.84 -16.40 -26.57
N LEU A 143 -19.50 -17.49 -26.17
CA LEU A 143 -20.43 -18.18 -27.05
C LEU A 143 -21.62 -17.29 -27.41
N HIS A 144 -22.16 -16.54 -26.45
CA HIS A 144 -23.24 -15.60 -26.67
C HIS A 144 -22.87 -14.57 -27.74
N VAL A 145 -21.70 -13.92 -27.62
CA VAL A 145 -21.30 -12.85 -28.57
C VAL A 145 -21.05 -13.35 -29.99
N THR A 146 -20.75 -14.65 -30.19
CA THR A 146 -20.66 -15.22 -31.55
C THR A 146 -22.01 -15.33 -32.27
N ARG A 147 -23.12 -15.27 -31.53
CA ARG A 147 -24.49 -15.43 -32.04
C ARG A 147 -25.33 -14.18 -31.85
N TRP A 148 -24.92 -13.30 -30.95
CA TRP A 148 -25.66 -12.10 -30.59
C TRP A 148 -25.57 -11.06 -31.71
N GLN A 149 -26.73 -10.57 -32.14
CA GLN A 149 -26.81 -9.48 -33.09
C GLN A 149 -26.52 -8.17 -32.34
N LEU A 150 -25.33 -7.60 -32.56
CA LEU A 150 -24.94 -6.32 -31.97
C LEU A 150 -25.95 -5.22 -32.35
N PRO A 151 -26.44 -4.44 -31.38
CA PRO A 151 -27.27 -3.26 -31.65
C PRO A 151 -26.58 -2.26 -32.58
N ASP A 152 -27.37 -1.54 -33.39
CA ASP A 152 -26.83 -0.50 -34.27
C ASP A 152 -26.08 0.58 -33.49
N GLY A 153 -24.90 0.98 -33.95
CA GLY A 153 -24.06 1.96 -33.26
C GLY A 153 -23.53 1.45 -31.91
N PHE A 154 -23.21 0.16 -31.83
CA PHE A 154 -22.55 -0.42 -30.66
C PHE A 154 -21.18 0.23 -30.45
N GLU A 155 -20.95 0.76 -29.26
CA GLU A 155 -19.72 1.48 -28.89
C GLU A 155 -19.22 0.89 -27.58
N ARG A 156 -18.02 0.30 -27.60
CA ARG A 156 -17.32 -0.19 -26.41
C ARG A 156 -15.82 -0.06 -26.64
N LEU A 157 -15.04 -0.24 -25.57
CA LEU A 157 -13.58 -0.27 -25.65
C LEU A 157 -13.11 -1.35 -26.64
N VAL A 158 -11.92 -1.16 -27.17
CA VAL A 158 -11.21 -2.17 -27.96
C VAL A 158 -9.95 -2.53 -27.17
N TRP A 159 -9.67 -3.82 -27.03
CA TRP A 159 -8.55 -4.43 -26.31
C TRP A 159 -7.71 -5.25 -27.30
N ASP A 160 -7.18 -4.54 -28.28
CA ASP A 160 -6.29 -5.03 -29.30
C ASP A 160 -4.84 -4.53 -29.11
N ASP A 161 -3.91 -4.95 -29.95
CA ASP A 161 -2.51 -4.54 -29.79
C ASP A 161 -2.29 -3.03 -30.01
N GLU A 162 -3.11 -2.37 -30.83
CA GLU A 162 -3.02 -0.91 -31.02
C GLU A 162 -3.56 -0.12 -29.83
N SER A 163 -4.65 -0.58 -29.23
CA SER A 163 -5.25 0.05 -28.04
C SER A 163 -4.50 -0.27 -26.74
N VAL A 164 -3.61 -1.25 -26.74
CA VAL A 164 -2.72 -1.57 -25.60
C VAL A 164 -1.32 -0.99 -25.76
N PHE A 165 -0.72 -1.07 -26.96
CA PHE A 165 0.68 -0.71 -27.21
C PHE A 165 0.88 0.38 -28.28
N GLY A 166 -0.18 0.77 -28.98
CA GLY A 166 -0.11 1.75 -30.06
C GLY A 166 0.09 3.18 -29.57
N PRO A 167 -0.03 4.18 -30.45
CA PRO A 167 0.29 5.57 -30.15
C PRO A 167 -0.71 6.26 -29.20
N SER A 168 -1.89 5.67 -29.00
CA SER A 168 -2.97 6.19 -28.14
C SER A 168 -3.60 5.06 -27.32
N PRO A 169 -2.85 4.43 -26.41
CA PRO A 169 -3.33 3.27 -25.66
C PRO A 169 -4.38 3.68 -24.62
N ASN A 170 -5.36 2.81 -24.37
CA ASN A 170 -6.49 3.07 -23.48
C ASN A 170 -6.06 3.41 -22.05
N TRP A 171 -4.92 2.87 -21.60
CA TRP A 171 -4.40 3.03 -20.24
C TRP A 171 -3.08 3.81 -20.18
N GLY A 172 -2.72 4.52 -21.25
CA GLY A 172 -1.44 5.23 -21.35
C GLY A 172 -0.29 4.32 -21.76
N ASP A 173 0.79 4.94 -22.25
CA ASP A 173 1.97 4.22 -22.70
C ASP A 173 2.71 3.66 -21.48
N TRP A 174 2.92 2.34 -21.44
CA TRP A 174 3.64 1.70 -20.34
C TRP A 174 5.06 2.26 -20.19
N ARG A 175 5.65 2.82 -21.26
CA ARG A 175 6.98 3.48 -21.24
C ARG A 175 7.01 4.74 -20.37
N ASP A 176 5.86 5.37 -20.17
CA ASP A 176 5.69 6.53 -19.30
C ASP A 176 5.38 6.12 -17.85
N GLY A 177 5.28 4.81 -17.59
CA GLY A 177 5.07 4.24 -16.28
C GLY A 177 6.19 4.62 -15.30
N PRO A 178 5.88 5.12 -14.10
CA PRO A 178 6.86 5.30 -13.04
C PRO A 178 7.70 4.04 -12.76
N GLY A 179 9.02 4.21 -12.79
CA GLY A 179 9.98 3.12 -12.63
C GLY A 179 10.42 2.45 -13.94
N VAL A 180 9.86 2.84 -15.10
CA VAL A 180 10.28 2.34 -16.41
C VAL A 180 11.50 3.10 -16.91
N ASP A 181 12.69 2.60 -16.55
CA ASP A 181 13.98 3.11 -17.01
C ASP A 181 14.49 2.36 -18.27
N ALA A 182 15.70 2.70 -18.73
CA ALA A 182 16.29 2.07 -19.91
C ALA A 182 16.44 0.54 -19.78
N ARG A 183 16.70 0.00 -18.59
CA ARG A 183 16.84 -1.44 -18.37
C ARG A 183 15.50 -2.16 -18.43
N VAL A 184 14.46 -1.54 -17.89
CA VAL A 184 13.10 -2.07 -18.00
C VAL A 184 12.65 -2.07 -19.47
N ARG A 185 12.96 -1.02 -20.22
CA ARG A 185 12.66 -0.95 -21.66
C ARG A 185 13.40 -2.02 -22.47
N GLU A 186 14.66 -2.31 -22.15
CA GLU A 186 15.44 -3.39 -22.78
C GLU A 186 14.77 -4.77 -22.65
N VAL A 187 13.91 -4.98 -21.66
CA VAL A 187 13.16 -6.24 -21.47
C VAL A 187 11.75 -6.16 -22.04
N LEU A 188 11.03 -5.07 -21.76
CA LEU A 188 9.62 -4.94 -22.11
C LEU A 188 9.39 -4.58 -23.59
N GLU A 189 10.30 -3.88 -24.27
CA GLU A 189 10.15 -3.61 -25.72
C GLU A 189 10.27 -4.88 -26.58
N PRO A 190 11.23 -5.80 -26.33
CA PRO A 190 11.22 -7.10 -26.97
C PRO A 190 10.00 -7.96 -26.60
N ALA A 191 9.52 -7.89 -25.35
CA ALA A 191 8.34 -8.62 -24.91
C ALA A 191 7.06 -8.10 -25.61
N GLU A 192 6.90 -6.77 -25.72
CA GLU A 192 5.84 -6.15 -26.51
C GLU A 192 5.91 -6.62 -27.96
N THR A 193 7.09 -6.56 -28.60
CA THR A 193 7.28 -7.01 -29.98
C THR A 193 6.85 -8.47 -30.15
N LEU A 194 7.31 -9.35 -29.25
CA LEU A 194 6.95 -10.77 -29.25
C LEU A 194 5.44 -10.97 -29.11
N VAL A 195 4.81 -10.28 -28.17
CA VAL A 195 3.36 -10.33 -27.96
C VAL A 195 2.63 -9.88 -29.22
N ARG A 196 3.01 -8.74 -29.81
CA ARG A 196 2.37 -8.21 -31.02
C ARG A 196 2.51 -9.16 -32.20
N ASP A 197 3.68 -9.76 -32.39
CA ASP A 197 3.90 -10.77 -33.43
C ASP A 197 3.03 -12.02 -33.22
N ARG A 198 2.92 -12.50 -31.97
CA ARG A 198 2.07 -13.64 -31.62
C ARG A 198 0.58 -13.34 -31.83
N LEU A 199 0.10 -12.18 -31.39
CA LEU A 199 -1.29 -11.75 -31.56
C LEU A 199 -1.64 -11.52 -33.03
N ALA A 200 -0.71 -10.98 -33.82
CA ALA A 200 -0.87 -10.84 -35.27
C ALA A 200 -1.00 -12.21 -35.95
N ALA A 201 -0.18 -13.20 -35.55
CA ALA A 201 -0.27 -14.57 -36.05
C ALA A 201 -1.55 -15.28 -35.59
N TYR A 202 -1.94 -15.11 -34.33
CA TYR A 202 -3.16 -15.67 -33.74
C TYR A 202 -4.43 -15.13 -34.40
N GLY A 203 -4.40 -13.86 -34.84
CA GLY A 203 -5.44 -13.24 -35.63
C GLY A 203 -6.72 -12.93 -34.85
N ARG A 204 -7.68 -12.28 -35.51
CA ARG A 204 -8.92 -11.74 -34.91
C ARG A 204 -10.19 -12.39 -35.48
N GLY A 205 -10.12 -13.68 -35.80
CA GLY A 205 -11.27 -14.42 -36.31
C GLY A 205 -12.42 -14.49 -35.31
N ALA A 206 -13.67 -14.57 -35.79
CA ALA A 206 -14.88 -14.60 -34.95
C ALA A 206 -14.93 -15.77 -33.93
N ALA A 207 -14.07 -16.79 -34.10
CA ALA A 207 -13.92 -17.89 -33.15
C ALA A 207 -13.03 -17.56 -31.94
N ARG A 208 -12.32 -16.42 -31.93
CA ARG A 208 -11.38 -16.07 -30.84
C ARG A 208 -11.36 -14.60 -30.47
N TYR A 209 -12.06 -13.76 -31.23
CA TYR A 209 -12.13 -12.32 -31.01
C TYR A 209 -13.58 -11.85 -31.06
N GLY A 210 -13.97 -11.04 -30.08
CA GLY A 210 -15.32 -10.54 -29.92
C GLY A 210 -15.45 -9.74 -28.62
N LEU A 211 -16.67 -9.54 -28.15
CA LEU A 211 -16.90 -8.81 -26.90
C LEU A 211 -16.53 -9.69 -25.68
N ILE A 212 -15.66 -9.17 -24.82
CA ILE A 212 -15.12 -9.80 -23.60
C ILE A 212 -15.42 -8.92 -22.38
N HIS A 213 -15.28 -9.46 -21.17
CA HIS A 213 -15.47 -8.67 -19.94
C HIS A 213 -14.28 -7.75 -19.64
N ALA A 214 -13.06 -8.23 -19.88
CA ALA A 214 -11.77 -7.54 -19.72
C ALA A 214 -11.36 -7.10 -18.30
N ASP A 215 -12.13 -7.44 -17.25
CA ASP A 215 -11.80 -7.12 -15.83
C ASP A 215 -12.37 -8.20 -14.88
N MET A 216 -12.15 -9.49 -15.17
CA MET A 216 -12.65 -10.61 -14.35
C MET A 216 -11.87 -10.85 -13.04
N ARG A 217 -11.11 -9.86 -12.57
CA ARG A 217 -10.27 -9.93 -11.36
C ARG A 217 -11.09 -10.26 -10.10
N LEU A 218 -10.42 -10.75 -9.06
CA LEU A 218 -11.07 -11.14 -7.79
C LEU A 218 -12.00 -10.08 -7.19
N ALA A 219 -11.62 -8.80 -7.26
CA ALA A 219 -12.42 -7.68 -6.74
C ALA A 219 -13.78 -7.49 -7.46
N ASN A 220 -13.96 -8.12 -8.62
CA ASN A 220 -15.19 -8.12 -9.40
C ASN A 220 -15.89 -9.50 -9.38
N LEU A 221 -15.49 -10.38 -8.46
CA LEU A 221 -16.14 -11.66 -8.18
C LEU A 221 -16.88 -11.60 -6.85
N LEU A 222 -18.05 -12.25 -6.80
CA LEU A 222 -18.80 -12.48 -5.57
C LEU A 222 -19.03 -13.98 -5.41
N ILE A 223 -18.57 -14.55 -4.29
CA ILE A 223 -18.80 -15.94 -3.92
C ILE A 223 -19.94 -16.01 -2.91
N ASP A 224 -21.00 -16.74 -3.25
CA ASP A 224 -22.17 -16.95 -2.39
C ASP A 224 -22.60 -18.42 -2.47
N GLY A 225 -22.57 -19.13 -1.34
CA GLY A 225 -22.98 -20.54 -1.30
C GLY A 225 -22.15 -21.49 -2.18
N GLY A 226 -20.95 -21.07 -2.62
CA GLY A 226 -20.11 -21.81 -3.56
C GLY A 226 -20.34 -21.45 -5.04
N ASP A 227 -21.26 -20.54 -5.33
CA ASP A 227 -21.49 -20.00 -6.68
C ASP A 227 -20.68 -18.72 -6.90
N THR A 228 -19.98 -18.67 -8.02
CA THR A 228 -19.20 -17.51 -8.48
C THR A 228 -20.07 -16.63 -9.35
N ARG A 229 -20.18 -15.35 -8.98
CA ARG A 229 -20.91 -14.33 -9.74
C ARG A 229 -19.96 -13.23 -10.18
N LEU A 230 -20.21 -12.71 -11.38
CA LEU A 230 -19.39 -11.68 -11.99
C LEU A 230 -20.12 -10.34 -11.94
N ILE A 231 -19.41 -9.30 -11.55
CA ILE A 231 -19.91 -7.92 -11.51
C ILE A 231 -18.99 -7.00 -12.31
N ASP A 232 -19.46 -5.77 -12.54
CA ASP A 232 -18.66 -4.67 -13.08
C ASP A 232 -18.18 -4.83 -14.54
N PHE A 233 -19.11 -4.68 -15.49
CA PHE A 233 -18.84 -4.75 -16.94
C PHE A 233 -18.31 -3.44 -17.53
N ASP A 234 -17.82 -2.51 -16.70
CA ASP A 234 -17.41 -1.17 -17.14
C ASP A 234 -16.25 -1.20 -18.14
N ASP A 235 -15.36 -2.21 -18.08
CA ASP A 235 -14.25 -2.38 -19.02
C ASP A 235 -14.58 -3.28 -20.22
N CYS A 236 -15.83 -3.77 -20.35
CA CYS A 236 -16.17 -4.70 -21.43
C CYS A 236 -15.89 -4.10 -22.81
N GLY A 237 -15.36 -4.92 -23.72
CA GLY A 237 -14.83 -4.40 -24.97
C GLY A 237 -14.47 -5.50 -25.96
N PHE A 238 -14.16 -5.10 -27.19
CA PHE A 238 -13.75 -6.03 -28.23
C PHE A 238 -12.30 -6.47 -27.99
N GLY A 239 -12.08 -7.75 -27.73
CA GLY A 239 -10.75 -8.32 -27.51
C GLY A 239 -10.70 -9.81 -27.84
N TRP A 240 -9.54 -10.42 -27.64
CA TRP A 240 -9.41 -11.87 -27.74
C TRP A 240 -10.05 -12.55 -26.53
N PHE A 241 -10.81 -13.62 -26.75
CA PHE A 241 -11.52 -14.35 -25.70
C PHE A 241 -10.61 -14.84 -24.57
N MET A 242 -9.37 -15.20 -24.89
CA MET A 242 -8.41 -15.68 -23.89
C MET A 242 -7.89 -14.58 -22.96
N TYR A 243 -8.13 -13.30 -23.30
CA TYR A 243 -7.81 -12.16 -22.44
C TYR A 243 -8.56 -12.22 -21.11
N ASP A 244 -9.79 -12.75 -21.08
CA ASP A 244 -10.60 -12.80 -19.85
C ASP A 244 -9.98 -13.70 -18.77
N PHE A 245 -9.18 -14.71 -19.13
CA PHE A 245 -8.38 -15.45 -18.16
C PHE A 245 -7.27 -14.56 -17.56
N ALA A 246 -6.53 -13.84 -18.40
CA ALA A 246 -5.47 -12.92 -17.94
C ALA A 246 -6.05 -11.82 -17.04
N ALA A 247 -7.22 -11.28 -17.39
CA ALA A 247 -7.96 -10.35 -16.53
C ALA A 247 -8.35 -11.00 -15.17
N GLY A 248 -8.73 -12.28 -15.18
CA GLY A 248 -9.08 -13.04 -13.98
C GLY A 248 -7.96 -13.15 -12.94
N ILE A 249 -6.71 -13.32 -13.38
CA ILE A 249 -5.54 -13.42 -12.51
C ILE A 249 -4.83 -12.08 -12.26
N SER A 250 -5.44 -10.96 -12.66
CA SER A 250 -4.84 -9.63 -12.43
C SER A 250 -4.59 -9.38 -10.94
N PHE A 251 -3.42 -8.85 -10.61
CA PHE A 251 -2.88 -8.65 -9.25
C PHE A 251 -2.52 -9.94 -8.47
N MET A 252 -2.59 -11.10 -9.11
CA MET A 252 -2.14 -12.38 -8.57
C MET A 252 -1.35 -13.19 -9.60
N GLU A 253 -0.79 -12.55 -10.62
CA GLU A 253 -0.16 -13.19 -11.78
C GLU A 253 1.02 -14.08 -11.40
N GLU A 254 1.74 -13.71 -10.33
CA GLU A 254 2.88 -14.47 -9.80
C GLU A 254 2.50 -15.45 -8.66
N HIS A 255 1.21 -15.55 -8.34
CA HIS A 255 0.76 -16.38 -7.22
C HIS A 255 0.97 -17.88 -7.53
N PRO A 256 1.48 -18.70 -6.59
CA PRO A 256 1.77 -20.12 -6.85
C PRO A 256 0.57 -20.96 -7.28
N GLN A 257 -0.66 -20.50 -7.00
CA GLN A 257 -1.87 -21.18 -7.44
C GLN A 257 -2.19 -20.95 -8.93
N VAL A 258 -1.65 -19.92 -9.60
CA VAL A 258 -2.01 -19.55 -10.98
C VAL A 258 -1.96 -20.73 -11.96
N PRO A 259 -0.96 -21.63 -11.94
CA PRO A 259 -0.99 -22.82 -12.79
C PRO A 259 -2.22 -23.71 -12.55
N ALA A 260 -2.62 -23.91 -11.30
CA ALA A 260 -3.82 -24.68 -10.96
C ALA A 260 -5.10 -23.93 -11.36
N LEU A 261 -5.14 -22.60 -11.21
CA LEU A 261 -6.27 -21.77 -11.61
C LEU A 261 -6.45 -21.72 -13.13
N ARG A 262 -5.34 -21.70 -13.88
CA ARG A 262 -5.34 -21.81 -15.34
C ARG A 262 -5.98 -23.10 -15.80
N GLU A 263 -5.56 -24.24 -15.24
CA GLU A 263 -6.13 -25.53 -15.59
C GLU A 263 -7.61 -25.62 -15.19
N ALA A 264 -7.97 -25.13 -13.99
CA ALA A 264 -9.35 -25.11 -13.55
C ALA A 264 -10.24 -24.25 -14.46
N TRP A 265 -9.79 -23.05 -14.82
CA TRP A 265 -10.49 -22.15 -15.74
C TRP A 265 -10.65 -22.79 -17.12
N LEU A 266 -9.60 -23.40 -17.66
CA LEU A 266 -9.65 -24.13 -18.93
C LEU A 266 -10.64 -25.29 -18.89
N ASP A 267 -10.66 -26.06 -17.80
CA ASP A 267 -11.61 -27.16 -17.61
C ASP A 267 -13.06 -26.65 -17.62
N GLY A 268 -13.33 -25.55 -16.90
CA GLY A 268 -14.63 -24.89 -16.90
C GLY A 268 -15.03 -24.33 -18.26
N TYR A 269 -14.06 -23.74 -18.97
CA TYR A 269 -14.27 -23.18 -20.30
C TYR A 269 -14.62 -24.26 -21.32
N ARG A 270 -13.82 -25.33 -21.39
CA ARG A 270 -14.01 -26.47 -22.30
C ARG A 270 -15.34 -27.19 -22.08
N ALA A 271 -15.86 -27.18 -20.86
CA ALA A 271 -17.17 -27.77 -20.54
C ALA A 271 -18.34 -27.06 -21.26
N VAL A 272 -18.18 -25.80 -21.66
CA VAL A 272 -19.21 -25.00 -22.33
C VAL A 272 -18.90 -24.79 -23.81
N ARG A 273 -17.64 -24.51 -24.13
CA ARG A 273 -17.22 -24.11 -25.48
C ARG A 273 -15.94 -24.86 -25.88
N PRO A 274 -15.90 -25.50 -27.06
CA PRO A 274 -14.66 -26.07 -27.58
C PRO A 274 -13.55 -25.03 -27.66
N LEU A 275 -12.34 -25.45 -27.33
CA LEU A 275 -11.15 -24.61 -27.32
C LEU A 275 -10.06 -25.32 -28.12
N ASP A 276 -9.47 -24.61 -29.08
CA ASP A 276 -8.40 -25.17 -29.89
C ASP A 276 -7.07 -25.08 -29.15
N ARG A 277 -6.13 -25.97 -29.49
CA ARG A 277 -4.78 -25.96 -28.90
C ARG A 277 -4.07 -24.62 -29.09
N GLU A 278 -4.34 -23.93 -30.20
CA GLU A 278 -3.77 -22.61 -30.45
C GLU A 278 -4.28 -21.58 -29.43
N ASP A 279 -5.57 -21.62 -29.07
CA ASP A 279 -6.14 -20.70 -28.08
C ASP A 279 -5.50 -20.93 -26.69
N GLU A 280 -5.27 -22.20 -26.32
CA GLU A 280 -4.59 -22.55 -25.06
C GLU A 280 -3.14 -22.06 -25.00
N VAL A 281 -2.42 -22.11 -26.13
CA VAL A 281 -1.03 -21.62 -26.21
C VAL A 281 -0.99 -20.09 -26.13
N GLU A 282 -1.99 -19.41 -26.69
CA GLU A 282 -2.05 -17.95 -26.72
C GLU A 282 -2.65 -17.34 -25.45
N ILE A 283 -3.28 -18.12 -24.56
CA ILE A 283 -3.57 -17.67 -23.17
C ILE A 283 -2.34 -17.04 -22.53
N ASP A 284 -1.18 -17.64 -22.69
CA ASP A 284 0.06 -17.17 -22.07
C ASP A 284 0.54 -15.86 -22.69
N SER A 285 0.20 -15.58 -23.96
CA SER A 285 0.44 -14.29 -24.57
C SER A 285 -0.32 -13.20 -23.83
N PHE A 286 -1.56 -13.44 -23.40
CA PHE A 286 -2.33 -12.47 -22.61
C PHE A 286 -1.85 -12.38 -21.16
N HIS A 287 -1.37 -13.48 -20.58
CA HIS A 287 -0.75 -13.48 -19.25
C HIS A 287 0.50 -12.58 -19.19
N HIS A 288 1.31 -12.57 -20.26
CA HIS A 288 2.54 -11.75 -20.34
C HIS A 288 2.33 -10.39 -21.05
N ALA A 289 1.23 -10.22 -21.80
CA ALA A 289 0.86 -8.98 -22.50
C ALA A 289 0.01 -8.04 -21.67
N ALA A 290 -0.59 -8.49 -20.56
CA ALA A 290 -1.12 -7.60 -19.54
C ALA A 290 0.06 -6.72 -19.10
N PRO A 291 0.10 -5.42 -19.47
CA PRO A 291 1.31 -4.66 -19.29
C PRO A 291 1.65 -4.64 -17.82
N HIS A 292 2.82 -5.16 -17.45
CA HIS A 292 3.52 -4.74 -16.25
C HIS A 292 3.73 -3.21 -16.36
N GLY A 293 2.73 -2.40 -15.98
CA GLY A 293 2.87 -0.95 -15.92
C GLY A 293 1.64 -0.08 -16.24
N ALA A 294 0.72 -0.49 -17.11
CA ALA A 294 -0.32 0.44 -17.60
C ALA A 294 -1.54 0.63 -16.68
N PRO A 295 -2.04 -0.37 -15.91
CA PRO A 295 -3.05 -0.08 -14.89
C PRO A 295 -2.44 0.22 -13.52
N ARG A 296 -1.12 0.03 -13.30
CA ARG A 296 -0.54 0.27 -11.97
C ARG A 296 -0.60 1.74 -11.59
N LEU A 297 -0.50 2.69 -12.51
CA LEU A 297 -0.13 4.07 -12.11
C LEU A 297 -1.24 5.11 -12.21
N ASP A 298 -2.27 4.91 -13.03
CA ASP A 298 -3.50 5.73 -12.95
C ASP A 298 -4.52 5.14 -11.96
N ARG A 299 -4.53 3.80 -11.77
CA ARG A 299 -5.39 3.15 -10.75
C ARG A 299 -4.78 3.20 -9.35
N LEU A 300 -3.48 3.42 -9.16
CA LEU A 300 -2.92 3.78 -7.84
C LEU A 300 -3.34 5.19 -7.43
N ALA A 301 -3.49 6.14 -8.36
CA ALA A 301 -4.02 7.46 -8.06
C ALA A 301 -5.48 7.40 -7.57
N CYS A 302 -6.27 6.43 -8.07
CA CYS A 302 -7.64 6.26 -7.60
C CYS A 302 -7.80 5.30 -6.40
N ARG A 303 -7.06 4.17 -6.32
CA ARG A 303 -7.03 3.31 -5.11
C ARG A 303 -6.44 4.03 -3.89
N HIS A 304 -5.46 4.92 -4.06
CA HIS A 304 -4.98 5.76 -2.96
C HIS A 304 -5.98 6.83 -2.51
N ARG A 305 -6.89 7.28 -3.38
CA ARG A 305 -7.92 8.27 -3.00
C ARG A 305 -9.11 7.64 -2.29
N SER A 306 -9.46 6.41 -2.62
CA SER A 306 -10.68 5.77 -2.12
C SER A 306 -10.51 5.18 -0.73
N ARG A 307 -9.32 4.62 -0.46
CA ARG A 307 -8.95 4.23 0.91
C ARG A 307 -8.59 5.42 1.79
N ALA A 308 -8.18 6.56 1.21
CA ALA A 308 -7.94 7.79 1.97
C ALA A 308 -9.22 8.58 2.31
N LEU A 309 -10.30 8.48 1.52
CA LEU A 309 -11.45 9.38 1.65
C LEU A 309 -12.80 8.72 2.04
N ALA A 310 -12.91 7.38 2.04
CA ALA A 310 -13.92 6.69 2.86
C ALA A 310 -13.71 6.97 4.37
N GLY A 311 -12.51 7.41 4.76
CA GLY A 311 -12.17 7.81 6.12
C GLY A 311 -12.62 9.22 6.54
N THR A 312 -13.05 10.08 5.61
CA THR A 312 -13.25 11.52 5.89
C THR A 312 -14.67 12.05 5.65
N ALA A 313 -15.51 11.43 4.79
CA ALA A 313 -16.93 11.80 4.67
C ALA A 313 -17.85 11.19 5.75
N PHE A 314 -17.36 10.21 6.53
CA PHE A 314 -18.10 9.60 7.64
C PHE A 314 -18.19 10.51 8.90
N ARG A 315 -17.46 11.64 8.93
CA ARG A 315 -17.24 12.42 10.15
C ARG A 315 -18.22 13.57 10.44
N ARG A 316 -19.23 13.86 9.59
CA ARG A 316 -20.03 15.10 9.79
C ARG A 316 -21.55 15.01 9.89
N ARG A 317 -22.20 13.83 9.89
CA ARG A 317 -23.67 13.78 10.14
C ARG A 317 -24.22 12.70 11.09
N TYR A 318 -23.35 11.92 11.74
CA TYR A 318 -23.70 11.21 12.97
C TYR A 318 -23.24 11.98 14.21
N GLY A 319 -24.00 13.00 14.57
CA GLY A 319 -23.99 13.65 15.89
C GLY A 319 -24.50 12.76 17.02
N ALA A 320 -24.42 11.44 16.88
CA ALA A 320 -24.75 10.46 17.90
C ALA A 320 -23.94 9.16 17.71
N ALA A 321 -22.65 9.25 17.36
CA ALA A 321 -21.77 8.09 17.31
C ALA A 321 -20.33 8.44 17.72
N GLY A 322 -20.17 8.85 18.98
CA GLY A 322 -18.88 8.80 19.69
C GLY A 322 -18.40 7.36 19.97
N ARG A 323 -18.45 6.45 18.98
CA ARG A 323 -18.20 5.00 19.18
C ARG A 323 -17.33 4.33 18.10
N GLY A 324 -16.58 5.07 17.28
CA GLY A 324 -15.69 4.52 16.24
C GLY A 324 -14.22 4.36 16.66
N LEU A 325 -13.64 5.38 17.33
CA LEU A 325 -12.40 5.19 18.12
C LEU A 325 -12.59 4.11 19.18
N SER A 326 -13.84 3.88 19.55
CA SER A 326 -14.25 2.88 20.50
C SER A 326 -14.13 1.44 20.01
N GLY A 327 -13.85 1.09 18.75
CA GLY A 327 -13.73 -0.32 18.33
C GLY A 327 -12.43 -0.96 18.81
N THR A 328 -11.29 -0.41 18.38
CA THR A 328 -9.95 -0.80 18.84
C THR A 328 -9.73 -0.40 20.30
N VAL A 329 -10.29 0.73 20.74
CA VAL A 329 -10.32 1.11 22.16
C VAL A 329 -11.25 0.20 22.98
N ARG A 330 -12.34 -0.37 22.44
CA ARG A 330 -13.18 -1.37 23.15
C ARG A 330 -12.54 -2.75 23.15
N LEU A 331 -11.82 -3.14 22.09
CA LEU A 331 -11.02 -4.38 22.08
C LEU A 331 -9.86 -4.29 23.09
N MET A 332 -9.20 -3.13 23.18
CA MET A 332 -8.14 -2.87 24.16
C MET A 332 -8.66 -2.57 25.57
N ALA A 333 -9.83 -1.93 25.72
CA ALA A 333 -10.50 -1.74 27.01
C ALA A 333 -11.18 -3.04 27.51
N ALA A 334 -11.63 -3.92 26.61
CA ALA A 334 -12.05 -5.29 26.94
C ALA A 334 -10.86 -6.15 27.41
N ALA A 335 -9.63 -5.77 27.03
CA ALA A 335 -8.38 -6.31 27.57
C ALA A 335 -7.89 -5.56 28.83
N GLY A 336 -8.66 -4.62 29.39
CA GLY A 336 -8.39 -3.92 30.64
C GLY A 336 -7.49 -2.67 30.56
N LEU A 337 -7.19 -2.15 29.36
CA LEU A 337 -6.33 -0.97 29.19
C LEU A 337 -7.09 0.36 29.35
N THR A 338 -6.44 1.35 29.96
CA THR A 338 -7.00 2.70 30.13
C THR A 338 -7.00 3.48 28.80
N PRO A 339 -7.88 4.48 28.63
CA PRO A 339 -7.87 5.36 27.47
C PRO A 339 -6.54 6.09 27.24
N ASP A 340 -5.78 6.37 28.31
CA ASP A 340 -4.45 6.95 28.21
C ASP A 340 -3.41 5.98 27.68
N GLU A 341 -3.41 4.72 28.13
CA GLU A 341 -2.54 3.69 27.60
C GLU A 341 -2.79 3.44 26.11
N ILE A 342 -4.05 3.43 25.67
CA ILE A 342 -4.39 3.21 24.25
C ILE A 342 -3.86 4.33 23.37
N ARG A 343 -3.96 5.59 23.82
CA ARG A 343 -3.35 6.72 23.11
C ARG A 343 -1.83 6.59 23.05
N GLY A 344 -1.20 6.11 24.12
CA GLY A 344 0.23 5.80 24.13
C GLY A 344 0.60 4.72 23.11
N HIS A 345 -0.18 3.64 23.02
CA HIS A 345 0.07 2.55 22.07
C HIS A 345 -0.10 2.98 20.61
N LEU A 346 -1.12 3.80 20.30
CA LEU A 346 -1.30 4.38 18.96
C LEU A 346 -0.16 5.32 18.59
N ALA A 347 0.32 6.13 19.53
CA ALA A 347 1.48 6.99 19.32
C ALA A 347 2.73 6.17 18.99
N MET A 348 2.93 5.03 19.64
CA MET A 348 4.06 4.14 19.37
C MET A 348 3.95 3.37 18.05
N LEU A 349 2.74 3.00 17.62
CA LEU A 349 2.53 2.47 16.27
C LEU A 349 2.93 3.50 15.22
N GLY A 350 2.45 4.74 15.36
CA GLY A 350 2.85 5.85 14.50
C GLY A 350 4.36 6.07 14.51
N PHE A 351 4.98 6.11 15.69
CA PHE A 351 6.44 6.23 15.84
C PHE A 351 7.18 5.14 15.05
N SER A 352 6.82 3.88 15.23
CA SER A 352 7.48 2.75 14.57
C SER A 352 7.36 2.79 13.04
N ALA A 353 6.22 3.23 12.51
CA ALA A 353 5.99 3.40 11.08
C ALA A 353 6.80 4.57 10.48
N LEU A 354 6.93 5.68 11.21
CA LEU A 354 7.76 6.82 10.78
C LEU A 354 9.26 6.49 10.79
N VAL A 355 9.70 5.71 11.77
CA VAL A 355 11.09 5.24 11.82
C VAL A 355 11.36 4.30 10.66
N ALA A 356 10.46 3.35 10.38
CA ALA A 356 10.58 2.39 9.29
C ALA A 356 10.76 3.06 7.92
N GLY A 357 10.00 4.12 7.61
CA GLY A 357 10.16 4.82 6.33
C GLY A 357 11.57 5.39 6.09
N SER A 358 12.39 5.55 7.14
CA SER A 358 13.79 5.97 7.01
C SER A 358 14.68 4.95 6.32
N PHE A 359 14.35 3.65 6.44
CA PHE A 359 15.09 2.56 5.79
C PHE A 359 14.72 2.50 4.31
N SER A 360 13.43 2.48 4.01
CA SER A 360 12.92 2.37 2.64
C SER A 360 13.26 3.59 1.80
N LEU A 361 12.91 4.80 2.26
CA LEU A 361 13.29 6.03 1.56
C LEU A 361 14.80 6.22 1.53
N GLY A 362 15.48 5.84 2.61
CA GLY A 362 16.93 5.96 2.70
C GLY A 362 17.66 5.07 1.69
N ALA A 363 17.17 3.85 1.44
CA ALA A 363 17.74 2.92 0.47
C ALA A 363 17.57 3.42 -0.97
N ILE A 364 16.41 4.00 -1.29
CA ILE A 364 16.12 4.56 -2.62
C ILE A 364 17.17 5.61 -3.00
N VAL A 365 17.57 6.47 -2.07
CA VAL A 365 18.47 7.61 -2.33
C VAL A 365 19.92 7.36 -1.90
N ALA A 366 20.23 6.19 -1.33
CA ALA A 366 21.53 5.92 -0.69
C ALA A 366 22.72 6.06 -1.65
N ASN A 367 22.49 5.82 -2.95
CA ASN A 367 23.52 5.92 -4.00
C ASN A 367 23.53 7.27 -4.72
N ASP A 368 22.52 8.13 -4.50
CA ASP A 368 22.40 9.44 -5.17
C ASP A 368 23.13 10.57 -4.43
N ILE A 369 23.39 10.38 -3.13
CA ILE A 369 24.01 11.39 -2.26
C ILE A 369 24.90 10.71 -1.22
N ALA A 370 26.03 11.34 -0.90
CA ALA A 370 26.94 10.84 0.13
C ALA A 370 26.22 10.75 1.51
N PRO A 371 26.39 9.65 2.27
CA PRO A 371 25.80 9.46 3.60
C PRO A 371 26.05 10.62 4.57
N GLN A 372 27.25 11.19 4.52
CA GLN A 372 27.66 12.34 5.32
C GLN A 372 26.84 13.57 4.94
N ALA A 373 26.65 13.83 3.64
CA ALA A 373 25.92 14.98 3.13
C ALA A 373 24.42 14.91 3.44
N ILE A 374 23.76 13.78 3.18
CA ILE A 374 22.34 13.61 3.51
C ILE A 374 22.09 13.67 5.02
N THR A 375 22.96 13.07 5.83
CA THR A 375 22.85 13.12 7.29
C THR A 375 23.08 14.54 7.80
N ALA A 376 24.06 15.28 7.25
CA ALA A 376 24.31 16.67 7.61
C ALA A 376 23.10 17.56 7.31
N ALA A 377 22.53 17.48 6.09
CA ALA A 377 21.36 18.25 5.71
C ALA A 377 20.17 17.98 6.66
N ARG A 378 19.87 16.69 6.91
CA ARG A 378 18.84 16.27 7.86
C ARG A 378 19.06 16.85 9.26
N PHE A 379 20.29 16.76 9.79
CA PHE A 379 20.60 17.22 11.14
C PHE A 379 20.52 18.73 11.27
N VAL A 380 20.97 19.48 10.26
CA VAL A 380 20.86 20.95 10.23
C VAL A 380 19.38 21.37 10.21
N PHE A 381 18.56 20.79 9.34
CA PHE A 381 17.14 21.12 9.30
C PHE A 381 16.40 20.71 10.57
N ALA A 382 16.71 19.53 11.12
CA ALA A 382 16.13 19.08 12.39
C ALA A 382 16.56 19.97 13.57
N THR A 383 17.79 20.49 13.55
CA THR A 383 18.28 21.47 14.53
C THR A 383 17.44 22.73 14.50
N ILE A 384 17.09 23.24 13.31
CA ILE A 384 16.22 24.42 13.18
C ILE A 384 14.83 24.13 13.77
N VAL A 385 14.21 23.00 13.39
CA VAL A 385 12.89 22.60 13.89
C VAL A 385 12.90 22.43 15.42
N MET A 386 13.84 21.67 15.96
CA MET A 386 13.93 21.41 17.40
C MET A 386 14.34 22.65 18.19
N GLY A 387 15.14 23.55 17.58
CA GLY A 387 15.47 24.84 18.16
C GLY A 387 14.26 25.74 18.29
N MET A 388 13.39 25.79 17.27
CA MET A 388 12.11 26.49 17.34
C MET A 388 11.22 25.92 18.45
N VAL A 389 11.12 24.59 18.57
CA VAL A 389 10.34 23.92 19.62
C VAL A 389 10.89 24.27 21.01
N ALA A 390 12.21 24.16 21.22
CA ALA A 390 12.85 24.48 22.49
C ALA A 390 12.66 25.97 22.88
N ALA A 391 12.74 26.87 21.89
CA ALA A 391 12.48 28.29 22.09
C ALA A 391 11.02 28.58 22.47
N LEU A 392 10.06 27.93 21.80
CA LEU A 392 8.62 28.07 22.10
C LEU A 392 8.27 27.54 23.50
N GLN A 393 8.95 26.48 23.96
CA GLN A 393 8.80 25.95 25.32
C GLN A 393 9.46 26.84 26.40
N ARG A 394 10.22 27.87 25.99
CA ARG A 394 10.95 28.80 26.88
C ARG A 394 11.87 28.11 27.89
N ASP A 395 12.42 26.96 27.53
CA ASP A 395 13.32 26.18 28.40
C ASP A 395 14.79 26.30 27.96
N LEU A 396 15.15 27.25 27.10
CA LEU A 396 16.54 27.50 26.74
C LEU A 396 17.26 28.27 27.85
N ARG A 397 18.09 27.56 28.62
CA ARG A 397 18.87 28.14 29.74
C ARG A 397 20.37 28.09 29.46
N PRO A 398 21.13 29.16 29.79
CA PRO A 398 22.59 29.15 29.63
C PRO A 398 23.31 28.06 30.45
N GLU A 399 22.71 27.64 31.57
CA GLU A 399 23.25 26.62 32.48
C GLU A 399 23.48 25.27 31.78
N TYR A 400 22.65 24.94 30.79
CA TYR A 400 22.77 23.73 29.99
C TYR A 400 24.03 23.72 29.10
N LEU A 401 24.65 24.87 28.85
CA LEU A 401 25.91 24.98 28.11
C LEU A 401 27.16 24.84 28.98
N SER A 402 27.02 24.62 30.29
CA SER A 402 28.16 24.47 31.21
C SER A 402 29.05 23.27 30.90
N GLN A 403 28.48 22.19 30.37
CA GLN A 403 29.19 20.97 29.98
C GLN A 403 28.81 20.55 28.56
N PRO A 404 29.28 21.26 27.52
CA PRO A 404 28.80 21.05 26.15
C PRO A 404 29.34 19.75 25.53
N TRP A 405 30.47 19.24 26.04
CA TRP A 405 31.11 18.00 25.55
C TRP A 405 30.17 16.79 25.54
N ARG A 406 29.18 16.73 26.45
CA ARG A 406 28.22 15.62 26.51
C ARG A 406 27.33 15.56 25.27
N TYR A 407 26.98 16.72 24.71
CA TYR A 407 26.22 16.77 23.46
C TYR A 407 27.08 16.31 22.28
N PHE A 408 28.39 16.57 22.29
CA PHE A 408 29.30 16.03 21.27
C PHE A 408 29.49 14.52 21.38
N VAL A 409 29.54 13.95 22.58
CA VAL A 409 29.59 12.49 22.76
C VAL A 409 28.31 11.85 22.24
N LEU A 410 27.14 12.35 22.65
CA LEU A 410 25.86 11.80 22.22
C LEU A 410 25.57 12.06 20.75
N GLY A 411 25.83 13.28 20.28
CA GLY A 411 25.75 13.68 18.88
C GLY A 411 26.67 12.82 18.01
N GLY A 412 27.91 12.58 18.43
CA GLY A 412 28.87 11.73 17.71
C GLY A 412 28.41 10.28 17.59
N LEU A 413 27.90 9.67 18.68
CA LEU A 413 27.32 8.32 18.62
C LEU A 413 26.12 8.26 17.65
N PHE A 414 25.28 9.29 17.68
CA PHE A 414 24.06 9.34 16.89
C PHE A 414 24.33 9.63 15.40
N THR A 415 25.29 10.49 15.09
CA THR A 415 25.72 10.75 13.71
C THR A 415 26.46 9.55 13.13
N PHE A 416 27.32 8.90 13.91
CA PHE A 416 27.99 7.66 13.51
C PHE A 416 26.96 6.57 13.13
N TYR A 417 25.92 6.40 13.95
CA TYR A 417 24.81 5.50 13.62
C TYR A 417 24.15 5.82 12.28
N PHE A 418 23.73 7.07 12.04
CA PHE A 418 23.01 7.40 10.81
C PHE A 418 23.91 7.38 9.57
N VAL A 419 25.16 7.81 9.66
CA VAL A 419 26.10 7.73 8.54
C VAL A 419 26.31 6.27 8.15
N LEU A 420 26.52 5.36 9.11
CA LEU A 420 26.66 3.94 8.82
C LEU A 420 25.34 3.29 8.37
N MET A 421 24.18 3.81 8.79
CA MET A 421 22.89 3.39 8.25
C MET A 421 22.81 3.67 6.74
N PHE A 422 23.07 4.91 6.32
CA PHE A 422 23.03 5.28 4.90
C PHE A 422 24.12 4.58 4.09
N GLU A 423 25.33 4.44 4.64
CA GLU A 423 26.40 3.68 3.98
C GLU A 423 26.03 2.19 3.84
N GLY A 424 25.40 1.60 4.84
CA GLY A 424 24.90 0.23 4.79
C GLY A 424 23.80 0.06 3.74
N LEU A 425 22.84 0.99 3.69
CA LEU A 425 21.70 0.97 2.76
C LEU A 425 22.11 1.11 1.28
N LYS A 426 23.34 1.50 0.96
CA LYS A 426 23.86 1.43 -0.42
C LYS A 426 23.88 0.00 -0.97
N THR A 427 23.98 -1.00 -0.10
CA THR A 427 24.16 -2.41 -0.49
C THR A 427 23.25 -3.40 0.26
N ALA A 428 22.77 -3.05 1.46
CA ALA A 428 21.86 -3.89 2.23
C ALA A 428 20.42 -3.82 1.70
N ASN A 429 19.70 -4.93 1.79
CA ASN A 429 18.25 -4.90 1.61
C ASN A 429 17.58 -4.12 2.77
N PRO A 430 16.59 -3.26 2.53
CA PRO A 430 15.95 -2.45 3.58
C PRO A 430 15.34 -3.29 4.70
N VAL A 431 14.69 -4.41 4.38
CA VAL A 431 14.07 -5.32 5.36
C VAL A 431 15.14 -5.98 6.24
N SER A 432 16.25 -6.40 5.63
CA SER A 432 17.41 -6.97 6.33
C SER A 432 18.07 -5.93 7.24
N ALA A 433 18.31 -4.71 6.75
CA ALA A 433 18.82 -3.60 7.56
C ALA A 433 17.89 -3.26 8.73
N ALA A 434 16.58 -3.25 8.50
CA ALA A 434 15.58 -3.06 9.55
C ALA A 434 15.63 -4.18 10.61
N ALA A 435 15.94 -5.42 10.22
CA ALA A 435 16.15 -6.51 11.17
C ALA A 435 17.42 -6.31 12.01
N VAL A 436 18.52 -5.80 11.44
CA VAL A 436 19.71 -5.40 12.22
C VAL A 436 19.33 -4.38 13.30
N PHE A 437 18.47 -3.41 12.98
CA PHE A 437 17.97 -2.43 13.95
C PHE A 437 17.20 -3.07 15.12
N THR A 438 16.51 -4.19 14.92
CA THR A 438 15.81 -4.88 16.01
C THR A 438 16.73 -5.58 17.02
N LEU A 439 18.04 -5.70 16.74
CA LEU A 439 19.02 -6.16 17.73
C LEU A 439 19.37 -5.06 18.75
N MET A 440 19.00 -3.80 18.47
CA MET A 440 19.34 -2.65 19.30
C MET A 440 18.85 -2.75 20.75
N PRO A 441 17.60 -3.18 21.06
CA PRO A 441 17.16 -3.28 22.46
C PRO A 441 17.99 -4.31 23.26
N LEU A 442 18.40 -5.42 22.64
CA LEU A 442 19.27 -6.42 23.28
C LEU A 442 20.65 -5.81 23.59
N MET A 443 21.30 -5.18 22.60
CA MET A 443 22.58 -4.51 22.81
C MET A 443 22.50 -3.38 23.84
N SER A 444 21.40 -2.62 23.82
CA SER A 444 21.16 -1.55 24.79
C SER A 444 20.97 -2.08 26.21
N ALA A 445 20.37 -3.26 26.39
CA ALA A 445 20.26 -3.91 27.69
C ALA A 445 21.64 -4.31 28.24
N VAL A 446 22.53 -4.82 27.37
CA VAL A 446 23.92 -5.14 27.73
C VAL A 446 24.68 -3.88 28.16
N PHE A 447 24.62 -2.80 27.39
CA PHE A 447 25.24 -1.53 27.77
C PHE A 447 24.60 -0.90 29.01
N GLY A 448 23.28 -1.06 29.20
CA GLY A 448 22.57 -0.62 30.41
C GLY A 448 23.04 -1.35 31.66
N TRP A 449 23.27 -2.66 31.58
CA TRP A 449 23.89 -3.44 32.65
C TRP A 449 25.33 -3.00 32.91
N TRP A 450 26.13 -2.80 31.87
CA TRP A 450 27.54 -2.41 32.02
C TRP A 450 27.72 -1.00 32.62
N LEU A 451 26.96 -0.01 32.14
CA LEU A 451 27.13 1.41 32.51
C LEU A 451 26.30 1.82 33.72
N LEU A 452 25.11 1.24 33.88
CA LEU A 452 24.12 1.66 34.88
C LEU A 452 23.78 0.54 35.88
N ARG A 453 24.36 -0.66 35.73
CA ARG A 453 24.07 -1.85 36.56
C ARG A 453 22.58 -2.22 36.58
N GLN A 454 21.87 -1.96 35.48
CA GLN A 454 20.47 -2.37 35.30
C GLN A 454 20.37 -3.88 35.14
N VAL A 455 19.44 -4.51 35.86
CA VAL A 455 19.20 -5.95 35.79
C VAL A 455 17.97 -6.22 34.94
N THR A 456 18.12 -7.08 33.93
CA THR A 456 17.03 -7.52 33.05
C THR A 456 16.29 -8.69 33.70
N THR A 457 14.95 -8.64 33.73
CA THR A 457 14.14 -9.76 34.24
C THR A 457 14.22 -10.98 33.30
N SER A 458 14.03 -12.19 33.82
CA SER A 458 14.12 -13.42 33.01
C SER A 458 13.13 -13.43 31.83
N ARG A 459 11.93 -12.87 32.03
CA ARG A 459 10.92 -12.72 30.97
C ARG A 459 11.37 -11.75 29.87
N MET A 460 11.94 -10.61 30.26
CA MET A 460 12.48 -9.63 29.30
C MET A 460 13.68 -10.21 28.55
N ALA A 461 14.56 -10.95 29.23
CA ALA A 461 15.67 -11.66 28.61
C ALA A 461 15.19 -12.70 27.57
N LEU A 462 14.15 -13.47 27.90
CA LEU A 462 13.54 -14.42 26.96
C LEU A 462 12.97 -13.71 25.73
N ALA A 463 12.20 -12.63 25.93
CA ALA A 463 11.61 -11.88 24.82
C ALA A 463 12.67 -11.22 23.93
N LEU A 464 13.73 -10.63 24.53
CA LEU A 464 14.89 -10.12 23.79
C LEU A 464 15.60 -11.23 23.00
N GLY A 465 15.72 -12.43 23.56
CA GLY A 465 16.31 -13.58 22.91
C GLY A 465 15.51 -14.07 21.70
N ILE A 466 14.18 -14.20 21.84
CA ILE A 466 13.29 -14.58 20.73
C ILE A 466 13.38 -13.54 19.61
N ALA A 467 13.34 -12.25 19.96
CA ALA A 467 13.46 -11.19 18.97
C ALA A 467 14.80 -11.21 18.25
N ALA A 468 15.91 -11.45 18.97
CA ALA A 468 17.22 -11.55 18.38
C ALA A 468 17.35 -12.76 17.44
N CYS A 469 16.78 -13.91 17.79
CA CYS A 469 16.72 -15.07 16.90
C CYS A 469 15.92 -14.75 15.62
N GLY A 470 14.75 -14.10 15.75
CA GLY A 470 13.95 -13.66 14.61
C GLY A 470 14.69 -12.66 13.71
N ALA A 471 15.37 -11.69 14.32
CA ALA A 471 16.20 -10.71 13.62
C ALA A 471 17.35 -11.36 12.85
N LEU A 472 18.09 -12.28 13.48
CA LEU A 472 19.15 -13.04 12.83
C LEU A 472 18.61 -13.86 11.66
N TRP A 473 17.46 -14.51 11.84
CA TRP A 473 16.80 -15.25 10.76
C TRP A 473 16.48 -14.36 9.55
N VAL A 474 15.97 -13.14 9.77
CA VAL A 474 15.72 -12.16 8.69
C VAL A 474 17.02 -11.69 8.04
N ILE A 475 18.07 -11.41 8.82
CA ILE A 475 19.38 -10.95 8.30
C ILE A 475 20.00 -12.00 7.37
N PHE A 476 19.87 -13.29 7.71
CA PHE A 476 20.33 -14.39 6.87
C PHE A 476 19.30 -14.83 5.81
N ARG A 477 18.26 -14.02 5.56
CA ARG A 477 17.23 -14.26 4.53
C ARG A 477 16.49 -15.59 4.70
N GLY A 478 16.49 -16.14 5.92
CA GLY A 478 15.96 -17.46 6.25
C GLY A 478 16.72 -18.64 5.63
N ASP A 479 17.98 -18.43 5.21
CA ASP A 479 18.86 -19.45 4.66
C ASP A 479 19.83 -19.98 5.72
N LEU A 480 19.65 -21.26 6.09
CA LEU A 480 20.52 -21.96 7.03
C LEU A 480 21.96 -22.13 6.52
N ALA A 481 22.16 -22.27 5.21
CA ALA A 481 23.50 -22.39 4.64
C ALA A 481 24.26 -21.06 4.78
N ALA A 482 23.60 -19.94 4.47
CA ALA A 482 24.16 -18.60 4.68
C ALA A 482 24.51 -18.33 6.16
N MET A 483 23.71 -18.84 7.10
CA MET A 483 24.02 -18.80 8.54
C MET A 483 25.29 -19.59 8.88
N MET A 484 25.44 -20.80 8.32
CA MET A 484 26.61 -21.66 8.61
C MET A 484 27.90 -21.11 8.00
N THR A 485 27.83 -20.45 6.86
CA THR A 485 28.97 -19.83 6.19
C THR A 485 29.26 -18.41 6.69
N PHE A 486 28.44 -17.86 7.59
CA PHE A 486 28.48 -16.46 8.03
C PHE A 486 28.49 -15.48 6.85
N ASP A 487 27.71 -15.78 5.79
CA ASP A 487 27.53 -14.89 4.65
C ASP A 487 26.58 -13.73 5.00
N ILE A 488 27.10 -12.79 5.79
CA ILE A 488 26.41 -11.56 6.16
C ILE A 488 26.72 -10.52 5.09
N GLY A 489 25.67 -9.92 4.51
CA GLY A 489 25.81 -8.85 3.53
C GLY A 489 26.65 -7.69 4.06
N ARG A 490 27.47 -7.11 3.18
CA ARG A 490 28.40 -6.03 3.54
C ARG A 490 27.68 -4.83 4.17
N GLY A 491 26.51 -4.47 3.62
CA GLY A 491 25.74 -3.34 4.12
C GLY A 491 25.18 -3.58 5.52
N GLU A 492 24.68 -4.79 5.78
CA GLU A 492 24.20 -5.23 7.09
C GLU A 492 25.31 -5.18 8.13
N MET A 493 26.53 -5.64 7.78
CA MET A 493 27.69 -5.58 8.65
C MET A 493 28.10 -4.15 8.99
N ILE A 494 28.14 -3.26 8.00
CA ILE A 494 28.44 -1.84 8.21
C ILE A 494 27.41 -1.23 9.17
N TYR A 495 26.13 -1.46 8.90
CA TYR A 495 25.06 -0.89 9.70
C TYR A 495 25.01 -1.46 11.13
N PHE A 496 25.38 -2.72 11.34
CA PHE A 496 25.48 -3.33 12.66
C PHE A 496 26.38 -2.55 13.62
N PHE A 497 27.53 -2.04 13.15
CA PHE A 497 28.40 -1.17 13.95
C PHE A 497 27.73 0.17 14.29
N GLY A 498 26.92 0.70 13.39
CA GLY A 498 26.05 1.84 13.68
C GLY A 498 25.07 1.52 14.81
N CYS A 499 24.39 0.37 14.74
CA CYS A 499 23.46 -0.06 15.78
C CYS A 499 24.13 -0.24 17.15
N ILE A 500 25.40 -0.65 17.22
CA ILE A 500 26.17 -0.69 18.47
C ILE A 500 26.31 0.73 19.07
N ALA A 501 26.66 1.73 18.26
CA ALA A 501 26.80 3.11 18.72
C ALA A 501 25.47 3.67 19.24
N HIS A 502 24.36 3.39 18.55
CA HIS A 502 23.03 3.80 19.01
C HIS A 502 22.59 3.02 20.27
N ALA A 503 22.92 1.73 20.38
CA ALA A 503 22.64 0.94 21.57
C ALA A 503 23.39 1.49 22.81
N LEU A 504 24.60 2.02 22.62
CA LEU A 504 25.37 2.72 23.67
C LEU A 504 24.78 4.10 23.99
N TYR A 505 24.27 4.82 22.97
CA TYR A 505 23.64 6.13 23.15
C TYR A 505 22.49 6.09 24.16
N THR A 506 21.61 5.09 24.10
CA THR A 506 20.42 4.98 24.97
C THR A 506 20.72 5.07 26.49
N PRO A 507 21.61 4.25 27.08
CA PRO A 507 22.00 4.40 28.49
C PRO A 507 22.84 5.66 28.75
N MET A 508 23.60 6.16 27.77
CA MET A 508 24.36 7.41 27.90
C MET A 508 23.46 8.64 28.03
N VAL A 509 22.31 8.67 27.35
CA VAL A 509 21.30 9.72 27.54
C VAL A 509 20.90 9.83 29.01
N ARG A 510 20.63 8.71 29.68
CA ARG A 510 20.27 8.70 31.10
C ARG A 510 21.41 9.19 32.01
N LYS A 511 22.66 8.87 31.67
CA LYS A 511 23.84 9.26 32.47
C LYS A 511 24.22 10.73 32.30
N LEU A 512 24.01 11.28 31.11
CA LEU A 512 24.49 12.61 30.71
C LEU A 512 23.38 13.68 30.68
N ASN A 513 22.11 13.29 30.79
CA ASN A 513 21.03 14.25 30.99
C ASN A 513 21.13 14.84 32.40
N GLN A 514 21.16 16.17 32.49
CA GLN A 514 21.34 16.94 33.72
C GLN A 514 20.05 17.58 34.23
N GLY A 515 18.88 17.08 33.80
CA GLY A 515 17.56 17.57 34.21
C GLY A 515 16.91 18.53 33.22
N GLU A 516 17.42 18.58 31.99
CA GLU A 516 16.89 19.44 30.93
C GLU A 516 15.62 18.84 30.34
N GLY A 517 14.74 19.69 29.82
CA GLY A 517 13.64 19.26 28.97
C GLY A 517 14.16 18.46 27.77
N ALA A 518 13.50 17.35 27.44
CA ALA A 518 13.93 16.47 26.36
C ALA A 518 14.04 17.18 24.99
N ALA A 519 13.29 18.26 24.76
CA ALA A 519 13.39 19.07 23.54
C ALA A 519 14.72 19.84 23.49
N VAL A 520 15.13 20.45 24.60
CA VAL A 520 16.39 21.19 24.73
C VAL A 520 17.57 20.24 24.63
N PHE A 521 17.48 19.09 25.28
CA PHE A 521 18.51 18.04 25.21
C PHE A 521 18.69 17.52 23.77
N THR A 522 17.58 17.26 23.07
CA THR A 522 17.60 16.84 21.66
C THR A 522 18.15 17.94 20.75
N PHE A 523 17.76 19.19 20.97
CA PHE A 523 18.30 20.34 20.27
C PHE A 523 19.82 20.45 20.44
N GLY A 524 20.34 20.43 21.67
CA GLY A 524 21.78 20.50 21.94
C GLY A 524 22.57 19.36 21.28
N MET A 525 22.03 18.15 21.32
CA MET A 525 22.61 16.99 20.63
C MET A 525 22.62 17.16 19.10
N LEU A 526 21.52 17.65 18.50
CA LEU A 526 21.43 17.89 17.06
C LEU A 526 22.37 19.01 16.61
N VAL A 527 22.55 20.06 17.40
CA VAL A 527 23.56 21.11 17.17
C VAL A 527 24.95 20.48 17.14
N ALA A 528 25.32 19.72 18.18
CA ALA A 528 26.64 19.10 18.25
C ALA A 528 26.86 18.09 17.10
N GLY A 529 25.85 17.28 16.78
CA GLY A 529 25.89 16.36 15.64
C GLY A 529 26.03 17.08 14.30
N SER A 530 25.30 18.18 14.09
CA SER A 530 25.44 19.01 12.88
C SER A 530 26.84 19.57 12.74
N LEU A 531 27.45 20.06 13.82
CA LEU A 531 28.82 20.56 13.82
C LEU A 531 29.83 19.45 13.48
N ILE A 532 29.67 18.26 14.07
CA ILE A 532 30.52 17.10 13.75
C ILE A 532 30.38 16.74 12.26
N LEU A 533 29.16 16.66 11.73
CA LEU A 533 28.91 16.26 10.35
C LEU A 533 29.40 17.30 9.33
N VAL A 534 29.26 18.59 9.61
CA VAL A 534 29.77 19.66 8.74
C VAL A 534 31.29 19.63 8.68
N VAL A 535 31.97 19.31 9.79
CA VAL A 535 33.44 19.22 9.82
C VAL A 535 33.94 17.93 9.17
N VAL A 536 33.40 16.78 9.58
CA VAL A 536 33.84 15.46 9.11
C VAL A 536 33.42 15.19 7.67
N GLY A 537 32.23 15.62 7.28
CA GLY A 537 31.68 15.46 5.94
C GLY A 537 31.90 16.66 5.01
N PHE A 538 32.81 17.58 5.35
CA PHE A 538 33.00 18.83 4.62
C PHE A 538 33.22 18.62 3.12
N ASP A 539 34.11 17.69 2.78
CA ASP A 539 34.46 17.40 1.38
C ASP A 539 33.27 16.80 0.62
N ASP A 540 32.55 15.84 1.22
CA ASP A 540 31.35 15.23 0.63
C ASP A 540 30.22 16.26 0.42
N ILE A 541 29.99 17.13 1.41
CA ILE A 541 28.97 18.19 1.35
C ILE A 541 29.30 19.19 0.25
N ARG A 542 30.58 19.56 0.13
CA ARG A 542 31.06 20.52 -0.89
C ARG A 542 31.04 19.91 -2.29
N ALA A 543 31.37 18.63 -2.42
CA ALA A 543 31.38 17.92 -3.69
C ALA A 543 29.96 17.60 -4.22
N THR A 544 28.97 17.59 -3.34
CA THR A 544 27.57 17.35 -3.72
C THR A 544 27.01 18.53 -4.51
N ASP A 545 26.58 18.30 -5.75
CA ASP A 545 25.80 19.29 -6.51
C ASP A 545 24.34 19.26 -6.06
N TRP A 546 24.04 20.06 -5.05
CA TRP A 546 22.71 20.16 -4.43
C TRP A 546 21.60 20.53 -5.42
N THR A 547 21.92 21.24 -6.49
CA THR A 547 20.93 21.69 -7.48
C THR A 547 20.57 20.63 -8.52
N ALA A 548 21.50 19.70 -8.78
CA ALA A 548 21.32 18.59 -9.69
C ALA A 548 20.71 17.34 -9.04
N LEU A 549 20.52 17.33 -7.70
CA LEU A 549 19.96 16.18 -7.00
C LEU A 549 18.52 15.89 -7.43
N PRO A 550 18.15 14.60 -7.61
CA PRO A 550 16.77 14.21 -7.88
C PRO A 550 15.79 14.71 -6.82
N ALA A 551 14.55 15.00 -7.23
CA ALA A 551 13.48 15.44 -6.31
C ALA A 551 13.26 14.44 -5.15
N MET A 552 13.49 13.15 -5.40
CA MET A 552 13.36 12.09 -4.39
C MET A 552 14.35 12.25 -3.22
N VAL A 553 15.56 12.78 -3.47
CA VAL A 553 16.55 13.07 -2.41
C VAL A 553 16.02 14.15 -1.47
N TRP A 554 15.43 15.22 -2.01
CA TRP A 554 14.82 16.29 -1.23
C TRP A 554 13.59 15.85 -0.45
N ILE A 555 12.71 15.04 -1.06
CA ILE A 555 11.57 14.42 -0.38
C ILE A 555 12.06 13.57 0.80
N THR A 556 13.11 12.77 0.58
CA THR A 556 13.70 11.93 1.62
C THR A 556 14.30 12.77 2.75
N ILE A 557 15.09 13.82 2.46
CA ILE A 557 15.61 14.74 3.48
C ILE A 557 14.47 15.38 4.28
N GLY A 558 13.41 15.83 3.60
CA GLY A 558 12.22 16.40 4.23
C GLY A 558 11.53 15.39 5.16
N TYR A 559 11.33 14.16 4.69
CA TYR A 559 10.75 13.07 5.48
C TYR A 559 11.59 12.76 6.72
N LEU A 560 12.90 12.60 6.54
CA LEU A 560 13.83 12.27 7.60
C LEU A 560 13.86 13.36 8.68
N THR A 561 13.76 14.63 8.26
CA THR A 561 13.74 15.79 9.15
C THR A 561 12.44 15.88 9.94
N LEU A 562 11.30 15.90 9.24
CA LEU A 562 10.00 16.20 9.85
C LEU A 562 9.37 14.98 10.53
N PHE A 563 9.43 13.81 9.90
CA PHE A 563 8.75 12.61 10.40
C PHE A 563 9.68 11.74 11.24
N SER A 564 10.83 11.34 10.68
CA SER A 564 11.74 10.40 11.35
C SER A 564 12.49 11.01 12.54
N THR A 565 12.69 12.34 12.56
CA THR A 565 13.41 13.03 13.65
C THR A 565 12.46 13.82 14.55
N SER A 566 11.71 14.77 13.99
CA SER A 566 10.94 15.72 14.78
C SER A 566 9.62 15.12 15.30
N SER A 567 8.81 14.54 14.42
CA SER A 567 7.51 13.96 14.81
C SER A 567 7.66 12.70 15.66
N SER A 568 8.60 11.82 15.29
CA SER A 568 8.93 10.62 16.07
C SER A 568 9.31 11.00 17.52
N PHE A 569 10.07 12.08 17.72
CA PHE A 569 10.40 12.59 19.05
C PHE A 569 9.14 12.95 19.87
N PHE A 570 8.19 13.66 19.28
CA PHE A 570 6.94 14.03 19.97
C PHE A 570 6.08 12.81 20.29
N LEU A 571 5.97 11.86 19.36
CA LEU A 571 5.23 10.61 19.57
C LEU A 571 5.86 9.79 20.70
N LEU A 572 7.19 9.69 20.71
CA LEU A 572 7.94 9.00 21.75
C LEU A 572 7.73 9.67 23.11
N GLN A 573 7.88 11.00 23.21
CA GLN A 573 7.60 11.72 24.44
C GLN A 573 6.17 11.52 24.92
N TYR A 574 5.20 11.70 24.01
CA TYR A 574 3.78 11.55 24.32
C TYR A 574 3.46 10.14 24.87
N ALA A 575 4.08 9.10 24.30
CA ALA A 575 3.91 7.72 24.72
C ALA A 575 4.62 7.41 26.05
N THR A 576 5.83 7.92 26.28
CA THR A 576 6.57 7.68 27.55
C THR A 576 5.86 8.24 28.78
N LEU A 577 5.02 9.25 28.61
CA LEU A 577 4.17 9.80 29.68
C LEU A 577 2.94 8.93 29.99
N ARG A 578 2.63 7.94 29.13
CA ARG A 578 1.39 7.14 29.18
C ARG A 578 1.64 5.64 29.27
N LEU A 579 2.84 5.20 28.91
CA LEU A 579 3.22 3.81 28.86
C LEU A 579 4.52 3.57 29.64
N PRO A 580 4.66 2.41 30.30
CA PRO A 580 5.95 1.96 30.82
C PRO A 580 7.02 1.93 29.73
N SER A 581 8.24 2.36 30.08
CA SER A 581 9.39 2.45 29.15
C SER A 581 9.68 1.13 28.41
N ALA A 582 9.44 -0.02 29.04
CA ALA A 582 9.60 -1.32 28.40
C ALA A 582 8.63 -1.53 27.23
N LYS A 583 7.36 -1.14 27.38
CA LYS A 583 6.35 -1.23 26.32
C LYS A 583 6.64 -0.28 25.18
N VAL A 584 7.11 0.93 25.49
CA VAL A 584 7.53 1.93 24.49
C VAL A 584 8.65 1.36 23.61
N MET A 585 9.70 0.82 24.20
CA MET A 585 10.85 0.33 23.42
C MET A 585 10.53 -0.92 22.59
N ALA A 586 9.54 -1.73 23.00
CA ALA A 586 9.17 -2.95 22.29
C ALA A 586 8.69 -2.67 20.85
N TYR A 587 8.08 -1.52 20.58
CA TYR A 587 7.58 -1.18 19.24
C TYR A 587 8.66 -1.11 18.15
N SER A 588 9.94 -0.99 18.52
CA SER A 588 11.06 -1.10 17.57
C SER A 588 11.14 -2.47 16.89
N TYR A 589 10.61 -3.54 17.50
CA TYR A 589 10.53 -4.87 16.88
C TYR A 589 9.56 -4.95 15.70
N LEU A 590 8.68 -3.96 15.56
CA LEU A 590 7.75 -3.86 14.44
C LEU A 590 8.39 -3.18 13.22
N THR A 591 9.59 -2.60 13.35
CA THR A 591 10.25 -1.88 12.26
C THR A 591 10.45 -2.72 11.00
N PRO A 592 10.93 -3.99 11.04
CA PRO A 592 11.05 -4.81 9.83
C PRO A 592 9.70 -5.08 9.15
N ALA A 593 8.63 -5.26 9.94
CA ALA A 593 7.29 -5.45 9.39
C ALA A 593 6.79 -4.20 8.67
N TRP A 594 7.03 -3.01 9.25
CA TRP A 594 6.71 -1.76 8.58
C TRP A 594 7.56 -1.52 7.35
N VAL A 595 8.87 -1.79 7.41
CA VAL A 595 9.76 -1.64 6.26
C VAL A 595 9.32 -2.56 5.13
N MET A 596 8.99 -3.82 5.44
CA MET A 596 8.37 -4.72 4.47
C MET A 596 7.10 -4.12 3.85
N LEU A 597 6.20 -3.53 4.63
CA LEU A 597 5.01 -2.86 4.11
C LEU A 597 5.33 -1.62 3.25
N TRP A 598 6.37 -0.87 3.59
CA TRP A 598 6.87 0.23 2.77
C TRP A 598 7.45 -0.27 1.44
N GLU A 599 8.28 -1.32 1.47
CA GLU A 599 8.84 -1.94 0.27
C GLU A 599 7.73 -2.46 -0.64
N ILE A 600 6.71 -3.11 -0.10
CA ILE A 600 5.51 -3.54 -0.84
C ILE A 600 4.77 -2.33 -1.41
N GLY A 601 4.61 -1.26 -0.62
CA GLY A 601 4.00 0.00 -1.07
C GLY A 601 4.78 0.70 -2.19
N PHE A 602 6.10 0.50 -2.25
CA PHE A 602 6.97 0.94 -3.34
C PHE A 602 7.04 -0.05 -4.52
N GLY A 603 6.27 -1.14 -4.46
CA GLY A 603 6.16 -2.11 -5.56
C GLY A 603 7.12 -3.28 -5.49
N SER A 604 7.83 -3.48 -4.37
CA SER A 604 8.67 -4.67 -4.15
C SER A 604 7.82 -5.91 -3.89
N VAL A 605 8.31 -7.07 -4.34
CA VAL A 605 7.67 -8.37 -4.08
C VAL A 605 7.77 -8.71 -2.58
N LEU A 606 6.79 -9.47 -2.10
CA LEU A 606 6.79 -9.98 -0.73
C LEU A 606 8.09 -10.77 -0.45
N PRO A 607 8.77 -10.54 0.70
CA PRO A 607 9.93 -11.33 1.07
C PRO A 607 9.60 -12.83 1.11
N PRO A 608 10.58 -13.71 0.82
CA PRO A 608 10.38 -15.15 0.87
C PRO A 608 9.76 -15.61 2.20
N ALA A 609 8.91 -16.65 2.16
CA ALA A 609 8.23 -17.17 3.34
C ALA A 609 9.16 -17.41 4.56
N PRO A 610 10.42 -17.87 4.42
CA PRO A 610 11.36 -17.93 5.54
C PRO A 610 11.59 -16.58 6.22
N VAL A 611 11.75 -15.49 5.47
CA VAL A 611 11.94 -14.14 6.02
C VAL A 611 10.72 -13.70 6.84
N LEU A 612 9.51 -14.03 6.36
CA LEU A 612 8.26 -13.74 7.07
C LEU A 612 8.17 -14.44 8.44
N LEU A 613 8.72 -15.65 8.58
CA LEU A 613 8.80 -16.34 9.88
C LEU A 613 9.67 -15.56 10.88
N GLY A 614 10.77 -14.97 10.41
CA GLY A 614 11.64 -14.13 11.24
C GLY A 614 10.94 -12.84 11.70
N ILE A 615 10.23 -12.18 10.79
CA ILE A 615 9.40 -11.00 11.12
C ILE A 615 8.27 -11.40 12.09
N GLY A 616 7.63 -12.55 11.88
CA GLY A 616 6.64 -13.11 12.79
C GLY A 616 7.19 -13.32 14.20
N ALA A 617 8.42 -13.83 14.32
CA ALA A 617 9.09 -14.01 15.60
C ALA A 617 9.36 -12.68 16.33
N THR A 618 9.76 -11.61 15.63
CA THR A 618 9.93 -10.28 16.26
C THR A 618 8.60 -9.69 16.72
N VAL A 619 7.51 -9.92 15.97
CA VAL A 619 6.14 -9.54 16.38
C VAL A 619 5.67 -10.33 17.60
N ILE A 620 5.95 -11.64 17.67
CA ILE A 620 5.63 -12.46 18.85
C ILE A 620 6.38 -11.93 20.08
N ALA A 621 7.67 -11.60 19.94
CA ALA A 621 8.44 -11.02 21.03
C ALA A 621 7.88 -9.67 21.50
N LEU A 622 7.44 -8.80 20.57
CA LEU A 622 6.71 -7.58 20.88
C LEU A 622 5.45 -7.88 21.72
N LEU A 623 4.60 -8.82 21.28
CA LEU A 623 3.37 -9.18 21.99
C LEU A 623 3.65 -9.72 23.40
N MET A 624 4.73 -10.49 23.57
CA MET A 624 5.18 -10.96 24.88
C MET A 624 5.59 -9.81 25.81
N MET A 625 6.23 -8.77 25.28
CA MET A 625 6.64 -7.59 26.05
C MET A 625 5.47 -6.65 26.36
N LEU A 626 4.42 -6.66 25.53
CA LEU A 626 3.22 -5.82 25.76
C LEU A 626 2.27 -6.40 26.80
N ARG A 627 2.24 -7.73 26.99
CA ARG A 627 1.40 -8.38 28.02
C ARG A 627 1.79 -7.90 29.42
N ASN A 628 0.80 -7.50 30.22
CA ASN A 628 1.01 -7.07 31.60
C ASN A 628 1.69 -8.16 32.46
N GLU A 629 2.45 -7.75 33.46
CA GLU A 629 2.92 -8.64 34.53
C GLU A 629 1.72 -8.91 35.44
N THR A 630 1.19 -10.14 35.37
CA THR A 630 0.29 -10.70 36.40
C THR A 630 1.11 -11.45 37.43
#